data_AF-A0A849S0T0-F1
#
_entry.id   AF-A0A849S0T0-F1
#
_cell.length_a   1.000
_cell.length_b   1.000
_cell.length_c   1.000
_cell.angle_alpha   90.00
_cell.angle_beta   90.00
_cell.angle_gamma   90.00
#
_symmetry.space_group_name_H-M   'P 1'
#
loop_
_entity.id
_entity.type
_entity.pdbx_description
1 polymer ?
#
loop_
_entity_poly.entity_id
_entity_poly.type
_entity_poly.pdbx_seq_one_letter_code
_entity_poly.pdbx_strand_id
1 'polypeptide(L)'
;MHILIFSGLILLACAAVWASLQPKEKLQATWEEISTPFTGKKKDWSTPLKSWAKASLVAEPELQKWLLSLSAEGLQGLGEKLGEFCADMNVNLDWLHDAQAKITPEAKKAAEETMIDYCKMCQKAVKPNAK
;
A
#
# COMPACT_ATOMS: atom_id res chain seq x y z
N MET A 1 -0.86 -39.22 16.55
CA MET A 1 -1.01 -37.81 16.11
C MET A 1 -2.28 -37.10 16.63
N HIS A 2 -3.12 -37.70 17.50
CA HIS A 2 -4.30 -37.00 18.04
C HIS A 2 -4.05 -36.24 19.36
N ILE A 3 -3.05 -36.65 20.15
CA ILE A 3 -2.77 -36.06 21.49
C ILE A 3 -2.26 -34.60 21.40
N LEU A 4 -1.56 -34.23 20.33
CA LEU A 4 -1.04 -32.88 20.13
C LEU A 4 -2.11 -31.86 19.69
N ILE A 5 -3.25 -32.33 19.16
CA ILE A 5 -4.34 -31.46 18.71
C ILE A 5 -5.21 -31.04 19.90
N PHE A 6 -5.44 -31.96 20.85
CA PHE A 6 -6.18 -31.66 22.07
C PHE A 6 -5.43 -30.70 23.01
N SER A 7 -4.09 -30.79 23.10
CA SER A 7 -3.31 -29.86 23.94
C SER A 7 -3.33 -28.42 23.40
N GLY A 8 -3.30 -28.24 22.09
CA GLY A 8 -3.41 -26.92 21.45
C GLY A 8 -4.78 -26.26 21.68
N LEU A 9 -5.86 -27.05 21.59
CA LEU A 9 -7.23 -26.55 21.83
C LEU A 9 -7.48 -26.20 23.31
N ILE A 10 -6.92 -26.96 24.24
CA ILE A 10 -7.02 -26.67 25.68
C ILE A 10 -6.27 -25.37 26.01
N LEU A 11 -5.07 -25.15 25.47
CA LEU A 11 -4.32 -23.91 25.67
C LEU A 11 -5.05 -22.68 25.11
N LEU A 12 -5.70 -22.82 23.95
CA LEU A 12 -6.50 -21.75 23.34
C LEU A 12 -7.76 -21.41 24.17
N ALA A 13 -8.43 -22.44 24.69
CA ALA A 13 -9.58 -22.27 25.58
C ALA A 13 -9.16 -21.62 26.91
N CYS A 14 -8.03 -22.05 27.49
CA CYS A 14 -7.48 -21.43 28.70
C CYS A 14 -7.09 -19.96 28.46
N ALA A 15 -6.50 -19.62 27.31
CA ALA A 15 -6.17 -18.24 26.96
C ALA A 15 -7.43 -17.38 26.78
N ALA A 16 -8.49 -17.93 26.16
CA ALA A 16 -9.76 -17.22 25.97
C ALA A 16 -10.48 -16.96 27.30
N VAL A 17 -10.48 -17.93 28.21
CA VAL A 17 -11.04 -17.77 29.57
C VAL A 17 -10.20 -16.81 30.41
N TRP A 18 -8.87 -16.84 30.27
CA TRP A 18 -8.00 -15.90 30.97
C TRP A 18 -8.16 -14.46 30.48
N ALA A 19 -8.39 -14.27 29.17
CA ALA A 19 -8.66 -12.97 28.56
C ALA A 19 -10.02 -12.39 28.96
N SER A 20 -11.04 -13.22 29.16
CA SER A 20 -12.38 -12.77 29.59
C SER A 20 -12.45 -12.36 31.07
N LEU A 21 -11.42 -12.69 31.86
CA LEU A 21 -11.27 -12.31 33.27
C LEU A 21 -10.43 -11.02 33.46
N GLN A 22 -9.87 -10.44 32.40
CA GLN A 22 -9.08 -9.20 32.53
C GLN A 22 -9.99 -7.96 32.57
N PRO A 23 -9.65 -6.94 33.39
CA PRO A 23 -10.33 -5.66 33.39
C PRO A 23 -10.16 -4.97 32.02
N LYS A 24 -11.23 -4.32 31.53
CA LYS A 24 -11.28 -3.69 30.21
C LYS A 24 -10.11 -2.73 29.93
N GLU A 25 -9.60 -2.08 30.98
CA GLU A 25 -8.45 -1.17 30.92
C GLU A 25 -7.17 -1.88 30.46
N LYS A 26 -6.95 -3.14 30.88
CA LYS A 26 -5.81 -3.94 30.42
C LYS A 26 -5.96 -4.38 28.97
N LEU A 27 -7.17 -4.71 28.53
CA LEU A 27 -7.42 -5.07 27.13
C LEU A 27 -7.20 -3.88 26.20
N GLN A 28 -7.57 -2.66 26.63
CA GLN A 28 -7.29 -1.44 25.88
C GLN A 28 -5.79 -1.15 25.81
N ALA A 29 -5.06 -1.27 26.93
CA ALA A 29 -3.61 -1.11 26.95
C ALA A 29 -2.90 -2.15 26.07
N THR A 30 -3.32 -3.42 26.12
CA THR A 30 -2.79 -4.47 25.24
C THR A 30 -3.14 -4.22 23.76
N TRP A 31 -4.31 -3.67 23.46
CA TRP A 31 -4.69 -3.33 22.09
C TRP A 31 -3.89 -2.15 21.54
N GLU A 32 -3.64 -1.13 22.36
CA GLU A 32 -2.76 -0.01 22.00
C GLU A 32 -1.31 -0.50 21.80
N GLU A 33 -0.80 -1.36 22.69
CA GLU A 33 0.53 -1.94 22.56
C GLU A 33 0.67 -2.83 21.31
N ILE A 34 -0.34 -3.64 20.97
CA ILE A 34 -0.35 -4.46 19.75
C ILE A 34 -0.54 -3.60 18.48
N SER A 35 -1.24 -2.48 18.55
CA SER A 35 -1.48 -1.60 17.40
C SER A 35 -0.34 -0.60 17.14
N THR A 36 0.47 -0.27 18.15
CA THR A 36 1.63 0.62 18.01
C THR A 36 2.62 0.22 16.89
N PRO A 37 3.03 -1.05 16.68
CA PRO A 37 3.92 -1.40 15.58
C PRO A 37 3.28 -1.23 14.18
N PHE A 38 1.95 -1.20 14.10
CA PHE A 38 1.23 -0.94 12.83
C PHE A 38 1.03 0.56 12.56
N THR A 39 1.42 1.42 13.50
CA THR A 39 1.37 2.89 13.37
C THR A 39 2.69 3.45 12.85
N GLY A 40 3.37 2.73 11.96
CA GLY A 40 4.50 3.27 11.22
C GLY A 40 4.05 4.47 10.40
N LYS A 41 4.85 5.55 10.36
CA LYS A 41 4.60 6.68 9.46
C LYS A 41 4.50 6.15 8.03
N LYS A 42 3.29 6.05 7.50
CA LYS A 42 3.06 5.70 6.09
C LYS A 42 3.73 6.76 5.22
N LYS A 43 4.58 6.32 4.30
CA LYS A 43 5.19 7.18 3.26
C LYS A 43 4.06 7.86 2.50
N ASP A 44 4.08 9.19 2.37
CA ASP A 44 3.10 9.92 1.57
C ASP A 44 3.39 9.67 0.09
N TRP A 45 2.50 8.92 -0.55
CA TRP A 45 2.54 8.66 -1.99
C TRP A 45 1.62 9.61 -2.77
N SER A 46 0.63 10.20 -2.10
CA SER A 46 -0.42 10.98 -2.76
C SER A 46 0.12 12.25 -3.44
N THR A 47 0.93 13.04 -2.71
CA THR A 47 1.54 14.27 -3.20
C THR A 47 2.52 14.04 -4.35
N PRO A 48 3.51 13.14 -4.24
CA PRO A 48 4.49 12.91 -5.30
C PRO A 48 3.83 12.29 -6.55
N LEU A 49 2.90 11.35 -6.39
CA LEU A 49 2.20 10.72 -7.51
C LEU A 49 1.32 11.72 -8.26
N LYS A 50 0.62 12.62 -7.54
CA LYS A 50 -0.17 13.70 -8.15
C LYS A 50 0.71 14.67 -8.93
N SER A 51 1.87 15.02 -8.38
CA SER A 51 2.82 15.94 -9.02
C SER A 51 3.41 15.32 -10.29
N TRP A 52 3.79 14.05 -10.22
CA TRP A 52 4.24 13.28 -11.37
C TRP A 52 3.16 13.16 -12.45
N ALA A 53 1.92 12.83 -12.08
CA ALA A 53 0.83 12.72 -13.05
C ALA A 53 0.60 14.02 -13.83
N LYS A 54 0.76 15.18 -13.19
CA LYS A 54 0.67 16.49 -13.87
C LYS A 54 1.82 16.74 -14.85
N ALA A 55 3.04 16.35 -14.47
CA ALA A 55 4.25 16.66 -15.22
C ALA A 55 4.55 15.65 -16.35
N SER A 56 4.39 14.36 -16.09
CA SER A 56 4.90 13.29 -16.96
C SER A 56 3.83 12.69 -17.89
N LEU A 57 2.53 12.84 -17.61
CA LEU A 57 1.46 12.17 -18.37
C LEU A 57 0.83 13.02 -19.49
N VAL A 58 1.58 13.99 -20.05
CA VAL A 58 1.09 14.86 -21.13
C VAL A 58 0.68 14.04 -22.38
N ALA A 59 1.39 12.94 -22.64
CA ALA A 59 1.07 12.04 -23.76
C ALA A 59 -0.10 11.08 -23.49
N GLU A 60 -0.61 11.01 -22.24
CA GLU A 60 -1.64 10.08 -21.79
C GLU A 60 -2.79 10.83 -21.09
N PRO A 61 -3.52 11.72 -21.81
CA PRO A 61 -4.45 12.68 -21.20
C PRO A 61 -5.60 12.00 -20.43
N GLU A 62 -6.09 10.86 -20.92
CA GLU A 62 -7.14 10.09 -20.25
C GLU A 62 -6.66 9.44 -18.94
N LEU A 63 -5.40 9.00 -18.90
CA LEU A 63 -4.80 8.45 -17.68
C LEU A 63 -4.53 9.56 -16.67
N GLN A 64 -3.98 10.68 -17.15
CA GLN A 64 -3.75 11.88 -16.34
C GLN A 64 -5.05 12.36 -15.68
N LYS A 65 -6.12 12.52 -16.48
CA LYS A 65 -7.42 12.96 -15.97
C LYS A 65 -7.96 12.02 -14.89
N TRP A 66 -7.85 10.71 -15.11
CA TRP A 66 -8.30 9.73 -14.12
C TRP A 66 -7.50 9.80 -12.82
N LEU A 67 -6.16 9.79 -12.89
CA LEU A 67 -5.31 9.92 -11.70
C LEU A 67 -5.60 11.22 -10.93
N LEU A 68 -5.81 12.34 -11.63
CA LEU A 68 -6.13 13.62 -10.99
C LEU A 68 -7.55 13.70 -10.41
N SER A 69 -8.44 12.79 -10.81
CA SER A 69 -9.80 12.68 -10.28
C SER A 69 -9.89 11.83 -9.00
N LEU A 70 -8.85 11.05 -8.69
CA LEU A 70 -8.80 10.23 -7.48
C LEU A 70 -8.70 11.12 -6.23
N SER A 71 -9.33 10.68 -5.14
CA SER A 71 -9.16 11.32 -3.83
C SER A 71 -7.72 11.16 -3.34
N ALA A 72 -7.32 11.92 -2.31
CA ALA A 72 -6.01 11.76 -1.70
C ALA A 72 -5.80 10.33 -1.17
N GLU A 73 -6.83 9.74 -0.56
CA GLU A 73 -6.83 8.34 -0.10
C GLU A 73 -6.70 7.35 -1.26
N GLY A 74 -7.40 7.60 -2.38
CA GLY A 74 -7.30 6.76 -3.58
C GLY A 74 -5.91 6.81 -4.20
N LEU A 75 -5.30 7.99 -4.28
CA LEU A 75 -3.91 8.16 -4.73
C LEU A 75 -2.91 7.53 -3.77
N GLN A 76 -3.13 7.65 -2.47
CA GLN A 76 -2.30 7.02 -1.45
C GLN A 76 -2.33 5.49 -1.61
N GLY A 77 -3.52 4.89 -1.68
CA GLY A 77 -3.66 3.44 -1.84
C GLY A 77 -3.08 2.93 -3.16
N LEU A 78 -3.31 3.66 -4.26
CA LEU A 78 -2.70 3.34 -5.54
C LEU A 78 -1.17 3.42 -5.48
N GLY A 79 -0.63 4.48 -4.87
CA GLY A 79 0.81 4.68 -4.74
C GLY A 79 1.48 3.64 -3.84
N GLU A 80 0.83 3.22 -2.76
CA GLU A 80 1.30 2.10 -1.92
C GLU A 80 1.43 0.81 -2.75
N LYS A 81 0.39 0.46 -3.53
CA LYS A 81 0.42 -0.74 -4.38
C LYS A 81 1.37 -0.66 -5.56
N LEU A 82 1.53 0.54 -6.12
CA LEU A 82 2.51 0.79 -7.16
C LEU A 82 3.95 0.65 -6.63
N GLY A 83 4.20 1.17 -5.42
CA GLY A 83 5.47 1.02 -4.72
C GLY A 83 5.82 -0.44 -4.42
N GLU A 84 4.85 -1.21 -3.90
CA GLU A 84 4.99 -2.66 -3.70
C GLU A 84 5.34 -3.39 -5.01
N PHE A 85 4.55 -3.15 -6.07
CA PHE A 85 4.75 -3.78 -7.37
C PHE A 85 6.12 -3.46 -7.99
N CYS A 86 6.55 -2.20 -7.90
CA CYS A 86 7.87 -1.80 -8.42
C CYS A 86 9.00 -2.41 -7.59
N ALA A 87 8.86 -2.48 -6.27
CA ALA A 87 9.84 -3.14 -5.40
C ALA A 87 10.00 -4.63 -5.75
N ASP A 88 8.90 -5.34 -6.01
CA ASP A 88 8.92 -6.75 -6.42
C ASP A 88 9.68 -6.97 -7.74
N MET A 89 9.67 -5.97 -8.63
CA MET A 89 10.42 -5.99 -9.89
C MET A 89 11.81 -5.34 -9.81
N ASN A 90 12.27 -5.01 -8.60
CA ASN A 90 13.53 -4.31 -8.34
C ASN A 90 13.64 -2.95 -9.06
N VAL A 91 12.50 -2.27 -9.23
CA VAL A 91 12.38 -0.91 -9.78
C VAL A 91 12.27 0.07 -8.61
N ASN A 92 13.24 0.98 -8.50
CA ASN A 92 13.26 1.98 -7.43
C ASN A 92 12.44 3.24 -7.80
N LEU A 93 11.49 3.63 -6.94
CA LEU A 93 10.66 4.84 -7.05
C LEU A 93 11.04 5.97 -6.08
N ASP A 94 12.23 5.92 -5.47
CA ASP A 94 12.69 6.94 -4.52
C ASP A 94 12.82 8.31 -5.19
N TRP A 95 13.14 8.35 -6.48
CA TRP A 95 13.18 9.58 -7.29
C TRP A 95 11.84 10.32 -7.36
N LEU A 96 10.74 9.63 -7.09
CA LEU A 96 9.41 10.23 -7.04
C LEU A 96 9.25 11.09 -5.77
N HIS A 97 9.97 10.76 -4.69
CA HIS A 97 9.88 11.41 -3.38
C HIS A 97 11.07 12.32 -3.11
N ASP A 98 12.23 11.99 -3.65
CA ASP A 98 13.48 12.71 -3.46
C ASP A 98 14.06 13.12 -4.82
N ALA A 99 14.03 14.43 -5.09
CA ALA A 99 14.63 15.00 -6.28
C ALA A 99 16.16 14.83 -6.34
N GLN A 100 16.81 14.53 -5.21
CA GLN A 100 18.25 14.26 -5.14
C GLN A 100 18.59 12.77 -5.34
N ALA A 101 17.59 11.90 -5.47
CA ALA A 101 17.82 10.48 -5.69
C ALA A 101 18.63 10.28 -6.97
N LYS A 102 19.75 9.55 -6.84
CA LYS A 102 20.61 9.21 -7.99
C LYS A 102 19.95 8.10 -8.80
N ILE A 103 19.24 8.48 -9.85
CA ILE A 103 18.70 7.57 -10.86
C ILE A 103 19.21 7.98 -12.24
N THR A 104 19.60 6.99 -13.06
CA THR A 104 19.98 7.29 -14.45
C THR A 104 18.73 7.64 -15.27
N PRO A 105 18.85 8.48 -16.31
CA PRO A 105 17.71 8.83 -17.16
C PRO A 105 16.99 7.60 -17.75
N GLU A 106 17.74 6.57 -18.11
CA GLU A 106 17.21 5.33 -18.69
C GLU A 106 16.41 4.52 -17.66
N ALA A 107 16.94 4.40 -16.43
CA ALA A 107 16.25 3.71 -15.35
C ALA A 107 14.98 4.46 -14.92
N LYS A 108 15.03 5.81 -14.88
CA LYS A 108 13.86 6.63 -14.60
C LYS A 108 12.78 6.42 -15.66
N LYS A 109 13.17 6.44 -16.94
CA LYS A 109 12.24 6.23 -18.05
C LYS A 109 11.57 4.85 -17.97
N ALA A 110 12.32 3.80 -17.75
CA ALA A 110 11.79 2.45 -17.60
C ALA A 110 10.84 2.32 -16.39
N ALA A 111 11.18 2.97 -15.27
CA ALA A 111 10.30 3.04 -14.11
C ALA A 111 8.99 3.80 -14.43
N GLU A 112 9.07 4.93 -15.14
CA GLU A 112 7.89 5.68 -15.57
C GLU A 112 6.99 4.87 -16.52
N GLU A 113 7.56 4.17 -17.50
CA GLU A 113 6.82 3.28 -18.41
C GLU A 113 6.09 2.17 -17.62
N THR A 114 6.78 1.54 -16.67
CA THR A 114 6.22 0.53 -15.78
C THR A 114 5.05 1.09 -14.95
N MET A 115 5.21 2.29 -14.39
CA MET A 115 4.16 2.95 -13.62
C MET A 115 2.94 3.28 -14.47
N ILE A 116 3.17 3.76 -15.70
CA ILE A 116 2.10 4.06 -16.66
C ILE A 116 1.31 2.79 -16.97
N ASP A 117 1.98 1.69 -17.27
CA ASP A 117 1.32 0.43 -17.61
C ASP A 117 0.50 -0.12 -16.45
N TYR A 118 1.05 -0.07 -15.23
CA TYR A 118 0.32 -0.43 -14.02
C TYR A 118 -0.93 0.42 -13.84
N CYS A 119 -0.81 1.74 -13.94
CA CYS A 119 -1.94 2.66 -13.81
C CYS A 119 -3.00 2.43 -14.90
N LYS A 120 -2.60 2.12 -16.14
CA LYS A 120 -3.52 1.74 -17.22
C LYS A 120 -4.28 0.47 -16.91
N MET A 121 -3.62 -0.56 -16.35
CA MET A 121 -4.28 -1.80 -15.93
C MET A 121 -5.31 -1.52 -14.83
N CYS A 122 -4.94 -0.75 -13.81
CA CYS A 122 -5.88 -0.36 -12.74
C CYS A 122 -7.07 0.44 -13.29
N GLN A 123 -6.82 1.41 -14.17
CA GLN A 123 -7.87 2.21 -14.79
C GLN A 123 -8.84 1.31 -15.58
N LYS A 124 -8.32 0.36 -16.36
CA LYS A 124 -9.15 -0.60 -17.12
C LYS A 124 -9.98 -1.48 -16.19
N ALA A 125 -9.41 -1.93 -15.07
CA ALA A 125 -10.11 -2.80 -14.12
C ALA A 125 -11.30 -2.10 -13.42
N VAL A 126 -11.20 -0.79 -13.18
CA VAL A 126 -12.27 -0.01 -12.51
C VAL A 126 -13.26 0.62 -13.48
N LYS A 127 -12.92 0.73 -14.77
CA LYS A 127 -13.89 1.14 -15.79
C LYS A 127 -14.89 -0.01 -15.97
N PRO A 128 -16.20 0.23 -15.80
CA PRO A 128 -17.19 -0.80 -16.09
C PRO A 128 -17.03 -1.20 -17.56
N ASN A 129 -16.86 -2.50 -17.83
CA ASN A 129 -16.91 -3.02 -19.18
C ASN A 129 -18.25 -2.59 -19.76
N ALA A 130 -18.26 -1.63 -20.69
CA ALA A 130 -19.44 -1.31 -21.46
C ALA A 130 -19.83 -2.59 -22.22
N LYS A 131 -20.86 -3.27 -21.72
CA LYS A 131 -21.58 -4.32 -22.43
C LYS A 131 -22.79 -3.70 -23.10
#